data_AF-A0A7W5LT76-F1
#
_entry.id   AF-A0A7W5LT76-F1
#
_cell.length_a   1.000
_cell.length_b   1.000
_cell.length_c   1.000
_cell.angle_alpha   90.00
_cell.angle_beta   90.00
_cell.angle_gamma   90.00
#
_symmetry.space_group_name_H-M   'P 1'
#
loop_
_entity.id
_entity.type
_entity.pdbx_description
1 polymer ?
#
loop_
_entity_poly.entity_id
_entity_poly.type
_entity_poly.pdbx_seq_one_letter_code
_entity_poly.pdbx_strand_id
1 'polypeptide(L)'
;MKKVSSGFQLTASDLVGHLNCGRLTALDIKVASGELAKPHVWDPMLEILRERGFRHEQGFVDHLKGTRMPSIVDRGQEKVFIKAVSAQATPQYVSCENML
;
A
#
# COMPACT_ATOMS: atom_id res chain seq x y z
N MET A 1 1.12 -11.70 -2.85
CA MET A 1 1.87 -12.26 -4.00
C MET A 1 0.94 -12.44 -5.18
N LYS A 2 1.39 -12.15 -6.41
CA LYS A 2 0.63 -12.36 -7.65
C LYS A 2 1.50 -13.06 -8.69
N LYS A 3 0.97 -14.09 -9.36
CA LYS A 3 1.65 -14.73 -10.50
C LYS A 3 1.56 -13.84 -11.72
N VAL A 4 2.70 -13.62 -12.38
CA VAL A 4 2.84 -12.90 -13.65
C VAL A 4 3.56 -13.80 -14.66
N SER A 5 3.61 -13.40 -15.94
CA SER A 5 4.19 -14.25 -17.01
C SER A 5 5.65 -14.65 -16.75
N SER A 6 6.45 -13.75 -16.15
CA SER A 6 7.87 -13.96 -15.88
C SER A 6 8.19 -14.45 -14.46
N GLY A 7 7.18 -14.72 -13.61
CA GLY A 7 7.40 -15.16 -12.22
C GLY A 7 6.35 -14.66 -11.24
N PHE A 8 6.80 -14.12 -10.11
CA PHE A 8 5.92 -13.60 -9.05
C PHE A 8 6.18 -12.12 -8.78
N GLN A 9 5.12 -11.33 -8.75
CA GLN A 9 5.13 -9.97 -8.22
C GLN A 9 4.89 -10.03 -6.70
N LEU A 10 5.84 -9.48 -5.94
CA LEU A 10 5.83 -9.47 -4.48
C LEU A 10 5.39 -8.10 -3.95
N THR A 11 4.71 -8.11 -2.81
CA THR A 11 4.31 -6.95 -2.01
C THR A 11 5.17 -6.88 -0.75
N ALA A 12 5.13 -5.76 -0.03
CA ALA A 12 5.82 -5.61 1.25
C ALA A 12 5.43 -6.72 2.25
N SER A 13 4.15 -7.09 2.31
CA SER A 13 3.66 -8.16 3.19
C SER A 13 4.21 -9.54 2.82
N ASP A 14 4.46 -9.81 1.53
CA ASP A 14 5.05 -11.09 1.10
C ASP A 14 6.51 -11.22 1.57
N LEU A 15 7.27 -10.12 1.51
CA LEU A 15 8.66 -10.09 2.00
C LEU A 15 8.72 -10.25 3.52
N VAL A 16 7.90 -9.50 4.26
CA VAL A 16 7.80 -9.65 5.73
C VAL A 16 7.36 -11.07 6.10
N GLY A 17 6.40 -11.63 5.36
CA GLY A 17 5.97 -13.02 5.54
C GLY A 17 7.11 -14.03 5.35
N HIS A 18 7.96 -13.84 4.35
CA HIS A 18 9.14 -14.68 4.12
C HIS A 18 10.16 -14.60 5.26
N LEU A 19 10.47 -13.38 5.71
CA LEU A 19 11.41 -13.15 6.82
C LEU A 19 10.90 -13.77 8.14
N ASN A 20 9.59 -13.74 8.37
CA ASN A 20 8.98 -14.37 9.53
C ASN A 20 8.95 -15.89 9.41
N CYS A 21 8.62 -16.43 8.23
CA CYS A 21 8.51 -17.87 8.00
C CYS A 21 8.64 -18.23 6.52
N GLY A 22 9.76 -18.84 6.12
CA GLY A 22 9.96 -19.30 4.73
C GLY A 22 8.90 -20.30 4.24
N ARG A 23 8.25 -21.06 5.14
CA ARG A 23 7.14 -21.96 4.80
C ARG A 23 5.91 -21.20 4.31
N LEU A 24 5.65 -20.00 4.84
CA LEU A 24 4.51 -19.16 4.42
C LEU A 24 4.64 -18.79 2.93
N THR A 25 5.85 -18.42 2.49
CA THR A 25 6.12 -18.15 1.06
C THR A 25 5.83 -19.35 0.17
N ALA A 26 6.17 -20.56 0.61
CA ALA A 26 5.86 -21.78 -0.15
C ALA A 26 4.35 -22.01 -0.27
N LEU A 27 3.56 -21.65 0.74
CA LEU A 27 2.10 -21.71 0.68
C LEU A 27 1.53 -20.61 -0.23
N ASP A 28 2.04 -19.39 -0.13
CA ASP A 28 1.62 -18.26 -0.98
C ASP A 28 1.90 -18.53 -2.46
N ILE A 29 3.01 -19.20 -2.80
CA ILE A 29 3.32 -19.65 -4.16
C ILE A 29 2.24 -20.62 -4.67
N LYS A 30 1.85 -21.61 -3.85
CA LYS A 30 0.80 -22.59 -4.21
C LYS A 30 -0.57 -21.94 -4.37
N VAL A 31 -0.89 -20.95 -3.54
CA VAL A 31 -2.12 -20.18 -3.69
C VAL A 31 -2.09 -19.36 -4.98
N ALA A 32 -0.98 -18.69 -5.27
CA ALA A 32 -0.82 -17.89 -6.49
C ALA A 32 -0.71 -18.73 -7.77
N SER A 33 -0.28 -19.99 -7.69
CA SER A 33 -0.29 -20.94 -8.80
C SER A 33 -1.65 -21.61 -9.03
N GLY A 34 -2.59 -21.46 -8.10
CA GLY A 34 -3.92 -22.08 -8.15
C GLY A 34 -3.96 -23.51 -7.62
N GLU A 35 -2.87 -24.02 -7.04
CA GLU A 35 -2.80 -25.35 -6.41
C GLU A 35 -3.54 -25.42 -5.07
N LEU A 36 -3.62 -24.30 -4.35
CA LEU A 36 -4.35 -24.18 -3.09
C LEU A 36 -5.33 -23.01 -3.15
N ALA A 37 -6.49 -23.18 -2.52
CA ALA A 37 -7.38 -22.07 -2.27
C ALA A 37 -6.81 -21.18 -1.16
N LYS A 38 -6.97 -19.85 -1.30
CA LYS A 38 -6.62 -18.92 -0.23
C LYS A 38 -7.57 -19.15 0.96
N PRO A 39 -7.07 -19.20 2.21
CA PRO A 39 -7.93 -19.30 3.38
C PRO A 39 -8.90 -18.12 3.42
N HIS A 40 -10.19 -18.43 3.56
CA HIS A 40 -11.21 -17.42 3.81
C HIS A 40 -11.32 -17.19 5.31
N VAL A 41 -10.85 -16.03 5.79
CA VAL A 41 -10.99 -15.60 7.18
C VAL A 41 -11.88 -14.37 7.19
N TRP A 42 -13.04 -14.47 7.82
CA TRP A 42 -13.90 -13.34 8.08
C TRP A 42 -13.69 -12.88 9.52
N ASP A 43 -13.30 -11.62 9.68
CA ASP A 43 -13.11 -11.00 11.00
C ASP A 43 -13.94 -9.70 11.07
N PRO A 44 -15.03 -9.66 11.85
CA PRO A 44 -15.86 -8.47 11.98
C PRO A 44 -15.12 -7.28 12.60
N MET A 45 -14.07 -7.54 13.39
CA MET A 45 -13.26 -6.47 13.99
C MET A 45 -12.41 -5.75 12.93
N LEU A 46 -12.04 -6.45 11.85
CA LEU A 46 -11.28 -5.85 10.76
C LEU A 46 -12.06 -4.73 10.08
N GLU A 47 -13.38 -4.89 9.90
CA GLU A 47 -14.22 -3.84 9.31
C GLU A 47 -14.29 -2.60 10.20
N ILE A 48 -14.41 -2.79 11.51
CA ILE A 48 -14.39 -1.67 12.47
C ILE A 48 -13.03 -0.96 12.44
N LEU A 49 -11.93 -1.71 12.38
CA LEU A 49 -10.58 -1.15 12.29
C LEU A 49 -10.38 -0.36 11.00
N ARG A 50 -10.87 -0.87 9.86
CA ARG A 50 -10.84 -0.16 8.57
C ARG A 50 -11.57 1.17 8.65
N GLU A 51 -12.80 1.18 9.14
CA GLU A 51 -13.61 2.40 9.29
C GLU A 51 -12.92 3.44 10.19
N ARG A 52 -12.36 2.99 11.32
CA ARG A 52 -11.62 3.87 12.23
C ARG A 52 -10.34 4.42 11.60
N GLY A 53 -9.63 3.60 10.83
CA GLY A 53 -8.45 4.02 10.07
C GLY A 53 -8.77 5.12 9.08
N PHE A 54 -9.81 4.94 8.26
CA PHE A 54 -10.25 5.96 7.30
C PHE A 54 -10.66 7.27 7.97
N ARG A 55 -11.42 7.21 9.07
CA ARG A 55 -11.79 8.39 9.84
C ARG A 55 -10.58 9.12 10.41
N HIS A 56 -9.58 8.38 10.89
CA HIS A 56 -8.36 8.96 11.43
C HIS A 56 -7.54 9.65 10.34
N GLU A 57 -7.33 8.99 9.21
CA GLU A 57 -6.58 9.54 8.07
C GLU A 57 -7.26 10.79 7.51
N GLN A 58 -8.59 10.75 7.33
CA GLN A 58 -9.37 11.90 6.87
C GLN A 58 -9.24 13.11 7.82
N GLY A 59 -9.38 12.88 9.13
CA GLY A 59 -9.19 13.94 10.12
C GLY A 59 -7.79 14.54 10.11
N PHE A 60 -6.76 13.71 9.90
CA PHE A 60 -5.38 14.17 9.80
C PHE A 60 -5.14 15.01 8.53
N VAL A 61 -5.65 14.56 7.39
CA VAL A 61 -5.59 15.31 6.12
C VAL A 61 -6.28 16.67 6.24
N ASP A 62 -7.46 16.74 6.87
CA ASP A 62 -8.19 17.99 7.03
C ASP A 62 -7.49 18.96 7.99
N HIS A 63 -6.85 18.43 9.04
CA HIS A 63 -5.94 19.20 9.88
C HIS A 63 -4.77 19.80 9.05
N LEU A 64 -4.13 19.01 8.19
CA LEU A 64 -3.03 19.50 7.33
C LEU A 64 -3.45 20.56 6.31
N LYS A 65 -4.67 20.48 5.77
CA LYS A 65 -5.23 21.53 4.91
C LYS A 65 -5.40 22.85 5.66
N GLY A 66 -5.81 22.78 6.93
CA GLY A 66 -5.95 23.95 7.80
C GLY A 66 -4.61 24.65 8.08
N THR A 67 -3.51 23.90 8.11
CA THR A 67 -2.16 24.45 8.38
C THR A 67 -1.46 25.00 7.12
N ARG A 68 -2.13 25.07 5.96
CA ARG A 68 -1.56 25.45 4.64
C ARG A 68 -0.35 24.60 4.22
N MET A 69 -0.23 23.39 4.75
CA MET A 69 0.81 22.46 4.32
C MET A 69 0.37 21.74 3.04
N PRO A 70 1.23 21.64 2.01
CA PRO A 70 0.90 20.84 0.83
C PRO A 70 0.76 19.38 1.26
N SER A 71 -0.42 18.81 1.07
CA SER A 71 -0.72 17.40 1.33
C SER A 71 -1.12 16.72 0.03
N ILE A 72 -0.49 15.57 -0.24
CA ILE A 72 -0.88 14.67 -1.33
C ILE A 72 -1.64 13.52 -0.66
N VAL A 73 -2.92 13.37 -1.02
CA VAL A 73 -3.76 12.30 -0.48
C VAL A 73 -3.89 11.24 -1.56
N ASP A 74 -3.25 10.08 -1.36
CA ASP A 74 -3.43 8.92 -2.24
C ASP A 74 -4.64 8.11 -1.75
N ARG A 75 -5.83 8.50 -2.21
CA ARG A 75 -7.04 7.69 -2.00
C ARG A 75 -7.00 6.53 -2.98
N GLY A 76 -6.42 5.43 -2.52
CA GLY A 76 -6.23 4.20 -3.29
C GLY A 76 -7.32 3.96 -4.35
N GLN A 77 -6.91 4.19 -5.60
CA GLN A 77 -7.61 3.90 -6.87
C GLN A 77 -8.56 4.96 -7.46
N GLU A 78 -8.59 6.19 -6.94
CA GLU A 78 -9.06 7.34 -7.75
C GLU A 78 -8.09 8.52 -7.60
N LYS A 79 -7.36 8.81 -8.69
CA LYS A 79 -6.47 9.98 -8.79
C LYS A 79 -7.32 11.25 -8.85
N VAL A 80 -7.75 11.75 -7.70
CA VAL A 80 -8.31 13.09 -7.62
C VAL A 80 -7.15 14.08 -7.65
N PHE A 81 -6.83 14.57 -8.85
CA PHE A 81 -5.97 15.75 -9.03
C PHE A 81 -6.70 16.95 -8.42
N ILE A 82 -6.49 17.20 -7.14
CA ILE A 82 -6.77 18.52 -6.59
C ILE A 82 -5.75 19.44 -7.25
N LYS A 83 -6.21 20.35 -8.12
CA LYS A 83 -5.37 21.37 -8.77
C LYS A 83 -4.57 22.07 -7.66
N ALA A 84 -3.29 21.75 -7.58
CA ALA A 84 -2.37 22.53 -6.78
C ALA A 84 -2.47 23.96 -7.30
N VAL A 85 -2.81 24.89 -6.40
CA VAL A 85 -2.67 26.32 -6.67
C VAL A 85 -1.26 26.52 -7.21
N SER A 86 -1.21 27.10 -8.41
CA SER A 86 -0.04 27.24 -9.26
C SER A 86 1.25 27.53 -8.50
N ALA A 87 2.12 26.53 -8.39
CA ALA A 87 3.54 26.73 -8.19
C ALA A 87 4.27 25.52 -8.76
N GLN A 88 5.20 25.80 -9.65
CA GLN A 88 6.04 24.84 -10.37
C GLN A 88 6.74 23.92 -9.35
N ALA A 89 6.34 22.66 -9.29
CA ALA A 89 7.07 21.62 -8.58
C ALA A 89 7.30 20.47 -9.56
N THR A 90 8.44 20.54 -10.25
CA THR A 90 8.97 19.40 -11.00
C THR A 90 9.25 18.25 -10.04
N PRO A 91 8.89 17.00 -10.36
CA PRO A 91 9.15 15.86 -9.50
C PRO A 91 10.66 15.55 -9.53
N GLN A 92 11.38 15.99 -8.50
CA GLN A 92 12.75 15.55 -8.30
C GLN A 92 12.71 14.18 -7.62
N TYR A 93 12.75 13.14 -8.46
CA TYR A 93 13.02 11.77 -8.03
C TYR A 93 14.40 11.78 -7.37
N VAL A 94 14.46 11.67 -6.05
CA VAL A 94 15.72 11.52 -5.32
C VAL A 94 16.24 10.12 -5.67
N SER A 95 17.16 10.04 -6.62
CA SER A 95 17.93 8.82 -6.87
C SER A 95 18.81 8.58 -5.65
N CYS A 96 18.55 7.49 -4.93
CA CYS A 96 19.52 6.90 -4.00
C CYS A 96 20.62 6.19 -4.82
N GLU A 97 21.41 6.95 -5.55
CA GLU A 97 22.68 6.50 -6.11
C GLU A 97 23.77 7.42 -5.56
N ASN A 98 24.26 7.05 -4.37
CA ASN A 98 25.68 7.05 -4.00
C ASN A 98 25.81 6.93 -2.48
N MET A 99 25.98 5.68 -2.03
CA MET A 99 26.66 5.39 -0.77
C MET A 99 27.86 4.49 -1.08
N LEU A 100 28.88 5.10 -1.69
CA LEU A 100 30.29 4.72 -1.59
C LEU A 100 31.10 6.02 -1.42
#